data_AF-A0A3C0GAJ2-F1
#
_entry.id   AF-A0A3C0GAJ2-F1
#
_cell.length_a   1.000
_cell.length_b   1.000
_cell.length_c   1.000
_cell.angle_alpha   90.00
_cell.angle_beta   90.00
_cell.angle_gamma   90.00
#
_symmetry.space_group_name_H-M   'P 1'
#
loop_
_entity.id
_entity.type
_entity.pdbx_description
1 polymer ?
#
loop_
_entity_poly.entity_id
_entity_poly.type
_entity_poly.pdbx_seq_one_letter_code
_entity_poly.pdbx_strand_id
1 'polypeptide(L)' 'QFKAQYEALQKAYDKLMTDFEYNNLVYNAKFSFEPIVGKEYHLYRAKDQSTFLSLILPQECNFDYLGSFRLSADKTWQKL' A
#
# COMPACT_ATOMS: atom_id res chain seq x y z
N GLN A 1 29.44 16.56 -20.79
CA GLN A 1 29.45 15.14 -20.37
C GLN A 1 29.30 14.98 -18.85
N PHE A 2 30.13 15.64 -18.04
CA PHE A 2 30.07 15.56 -16.57
C PHE A 2 28.71 15.95 -15.95
N LYS A 3 28.09 17.04 -16.43
CA LYS A 3 26.79 17.51 -15.92
C LYS A 3 25.65 16.50 -16.11
N ALA A 4 25.62 15.82 -17.25
CA ALA A 4 24.61 14.81 -17.54
C ALA A 4 24.77 13.55 -16.66
N GLN A 5 26.02 13.17 -16.33
CA GLN A 5 26.27 12.06 -15.40
C GLN A 5 25.89 12.42 -13.96
N TYR A 6 26.14 13.67 -13.54
CA TYR A 6 25.72 14.18 -12.24
C TYR A 6 24.20 14.21 -12.10
N GLU A 7 23.49 14.75 -13.11
CA GLU A 7 22.02 14.79 -13.13
C GLU A 7 21.39 13.39 -13.14
N ALA A 8 21.99 12.43 -13.86
CA ALA A 8 21.54 11.04 -13.85
C ALA A 8 21.70 10.38 -12.48
N LEU A 9 22.83 10.64 -11.80
CA LEU A 9 23.09 10.12 -10.46
C LEU A 9 22.14 10.74 -9.42
N GLN A 10 21.88 12.05 -9.52
CA GLN A 10 20.93 12.75 -8.64
C GLN A 10 19.51 12.20 -8.82
N LYS A 11 19.06 11.99 -10.06
CA LYS A 11 17.76 11.36 -10.34
C LYS A 11 17.63 9.94 -9.79
N ALA A 12 18.70 9.16 -9.86
CA ALA A 12 18.72 7.82 -9.30
C ALA A 12 18.63 7.83 -7.76
N TYR A 13 19.31 8.78 -7.12
CA TYR A 13 19.25 8.99 -5.68
C TYR A 13 17.87 9.43 -5.21
N ASP A 14 17.27 10.42 -5.87
CA ASP A 14 15.92 10.91 -5.53
C ASP A 14 14.88 9.80 -5.68
N LYS A 15 15.01 8.97 -6.73
CA LYS A 15 14.16 7.80 -6.92
C LYS A 15 14.32 6.79 -5.78
N LEU A 16 15.55 6.46 -5.40
CA LEU A 16 15.82 5.52 -4.33
C LEU A 16 15.28 6.01 -2.97
N MET A 17 15.42 7.31 -2.69
CA MET A 17 14.90 7.91 -1.46
C MET A 17 13.37 7.93 -1.44
N THR A 18 12.74 8.26 -2.57
CA THR A 18 11.27 8.21 -2.71
C THR A 18 10.74 6.79 -2.52
N ASP A 19 11.41 5.80 -3.13
CA ASP A 19 11.04 4.39 -2.99
C ASP A 19 11.23 3.90 -1.54
N PHE A 20 12.24 4.40 -0.83
CA PHE A 20 12.48 4.10 0.59
C PHE A 20 11.42 4.72 1.51
N GLU A 21 11.06 5.99 1.30
CA GLU A 21 10.00 6.67 2.07
C GLU A 21 8.63 6.03 1.84
N TYR A 22 8.30 5.66 0.59
CA TYR A 22 7.07 4.93 0.28
C TYR A 22 7.03 3.55 0.93
N ASN A 23 8.14 2.80 0.92
CA ASN A 23 8.20 1.53 1.63
C ASN A 23 8.01 1.74 3.13
N ASN A 24 8.70 2.70 3.76
CA ASN A 24 8.53 2.97 5.19
C ASN A 24 7.09 3.38 5.54
N LEU A 25 6.41 4.15 4.68
CA LEU A 25 5.03 4.58 4.91
C LEU A 25 4.03 3.41 4.75
N VAL A 26 4.28 2.51 3.80
CA VAL A 26 3.48 1.28 3.59
C VAL A 26 3.74 0.27 4.71
N TYR A 27 4.98 0.12 5.20
CA TYR A 27 5.29 -0.79 6.31
C TYR A 27 4.79 -0.30 7.69
N ASN A 28 4.54 1.01 7.86
CA ASN A 28 4.09 1.59 9.14
C ASN A 28 2.57 1.73 9.29
N ALA A 29 1.78 1.54 8.23
CA ALA A 29 0.34 1.34 8.40
C ALA A 29 0.11 -0.02 9.10
N LYS A 30 -0.84 -0.12 10.03
CA LYS A 30 -1.11 -1.35 10.81
C LYS A 30 -1.59 -2.48 9.90
N PHE A 31 -0.63 -3.14 9.26
CA PHE A 31 -0.81 -4.34 8.48
C PHE A 31 -0.54 -5.52 9.41
N SER A 32 -1.57 -6.28 9.76
CA SER A 32 -1.37 -7.57 10.44
C SER A 32 -0.75 -8.63 9.52
N PHE A 33 -0.51 -8.29 8.24
CA PHE A 33 0.08 -9.16 7.21
C PHE A 33 0.65 -8.33 6.04
N GLU A 34 1.68 -8.82 5.37
CA GLU A 34 2.25 -8.19 4.16
C GLU A 34 1.28 -8.33 2.97
N PRO A 35 0.78 -7.23 2.37
CA PRO A 35 -0.19 -7.32 1.30
C PRO A 35 0.47 -7.79 -0.01
N ILE A 36 -0.16 -8.76 -0.68
CA ILE A 36 0.34 -9.43 -1.87
C ILE A 36 -0.29 -8.80 -3.11
N VAL A 37 0.55 -8.44 -4.07
CA VAL A 37 0.12 -7.93 -5.38
C VAL A 37 -0.85 -8.92 -6.04
N GLY A 38 -1.95 -8.38 -6.57
CA GLY A 38 -2.99 -9.12 -7.28
C GLY A 38 -4.07 -9.72 -6.37
N LYS A 39 -3.89 -9.69 -5.04
CA LYS A 39 -4.92 -10.13 -4.08
C LYS A 39 -5.95 -9.03 -3.84
N GLU A 40 -7.19 -9.48 -3.63
CA GLU A 40 -8.29 -8.64 -3.18
C GLU A 40 -8.32 -8.60 -1.66
N TYR A 41 -8.58 -7.41 -1.13
CA TYR A 41 -8.68 -7.10 0.27
C TYR A 41 -9.94 -6.29 0.51
N HIS A 42 -10.56 -6.49 1.67
CA HIS A 42 -11.77 -5.82 2.09
C HIS A 42 -11.43 -4.84 3.21
N LEU A 43 -11.84 -3.59 3.04
CA LEU A 43 -11.66 -2.52 4.02
C LEU A 43 -12.83 -2.54 5.00
N TYR A 44 -12.50 -2.53 6.28
CA TYR A 44 -13.45 -2.54 7.37
C TYR A 44 -13.20 -1.40 8.34
N ARG A 45 -14.24 -1.01 9.08
CA ARG A 45 -14.14 -0.16 10.27
C ARG A 45 -14.20 -0.99 11.55
N ALA A 46 -13.21 -0.80 12.40
CA ALA A 46 -13.16 -1.37 13.73
C ALA A 46 -14.01 -0.56 14.72
N LYS A 47 -14.24 -1.12 15.92
CA LYS A 47 -15.06 -0.50 16.96
C LYS A 47 -14.46 0.80 17.53
N ASP A 48 -13.13 0.96 17.43
CA ASP A 48 -12.41 2.18 17.81
C ASP A 48 -12.40 3.24 16.69
N GLN A 49 -13.24 3.08 15.67
CA GLN A 49 -13.32 3.90 14.45
C GLN A 49 -12.08 3.82 13.54
N SER A 50 -11.07 3.01 13.88
CA SER A 50 -9.94 2.78 12.99
C SER A 50 -10.36 1.93 11.78
N THR A 51 -9.66 2.10 10.67
CA THR A 51 -9.89 1.31 9.46
C THR A 51 -8.76 0.31 9.24
N PHE A 52 -9.10 -0.90 8.82
CA PHE A 52 -8.13 -1.95 8.53
C PHE A 52 -8.54 -2.76 7.29
N LEU A 53 -7.54 -3.30 6.59
CA LEU A 53 -7.73 -4.21 5.47
C LEU A 53 -7.68 -5.65 5.98
N SER A 54 -8.51 -6.51 5.39
CA SER A 54 -8.52 -7.94 5.67
C SER A 54 -8.81 -8.75 4.41
N LEU A 55 -8.33 -9.99 4.38
CA LEU A 55 -8.66 -10.97 3.33
C LEU A 55 -10.01 -11.65 3.57
N ILE A 56 -10.58 -11.50 4.77
CA ILE A 56 -11.86 -12.11 5.15
C ILE A 56 -12.98 -11.40 4.38
N LEU A 57 -13.87 -12.17 3.76
CA LEU A 57 -15.02 -11.62 3.04
C LEU A 57 -16.01 -10.94 4.00
N PRO A 58 -16.78 -9.95 3.52
CA PRO A 58 -17.76 -9.26 4.37
C PRO A 58 -18.90 -10.18 4.84
N GLN A 59 -19.05 -11.35 4.21
CA GLN A 59 -20.02 -12.39 4.59
C GLN A 59 -19.50 -13.30 5.71
N GLU A 60 -18.19 -13.32 5.93
CA GLU A 60 -17.50 -14.18 6.90
C GLU A 60 -17.11 -13.44 8.18
N CYS A 61 -17.48 -12.16 8.29
CA CYS A 61 -17.21 -11.33 9.46
C CYS A 61 -18.37 -10.39 9.79
N ASN A 62 -18.36 -9.85 11.01
CA ASN A 62 -19.36 -8.89 11.49
C ASN A 62 -18.78 -7.46 11.59
N PHE A 63 -17.77 -7.15 10.77
CA PHE A 63 -17.18 -5.81 10.73
C PHE A 63 -17.98 -4.89 9.81
N ASP A 64 -17.87 -3.58 10.02
CA ASP A 64 -18.51 -2.59 9.16
C ASP A 64 -17.73 -2.48 7.84
N TYR A 65 -18.31 -3.01 6.76
CA TYR A 65 -17.69 -3.11 5.45
C TYR A 65 -17.73 -1.77 4.70
N LEU A 66 -16.56 -1.30 4.28
CA LEU A 66 -16.40 -0.01 3.60
C LEU A 66 -16.12 -0.16 2.09
N GLY A 67 -15.60 -1.30 1.64
CA GLY A 67 -15.33 -1.56 0.23
C GLY A 67 -14.24 -2.61 -0.02
N SER A 68 -14.13 -3.06 -1.27
CA SER A 68 -13.09 -3.98 -1.72
C SER A 68 -12.03 -3.25 -2.53
N PHE A 69 -10.78 -3.67 -2.36
CA PHE A 69 -9.62 -3.09 -3.00
C PHE A 69 -8.65 -4.19 -3.44
N ARG A 70 -7.98 -3.97 -4.57
CA ARG A 70 -6.92 -4.85 -5.08
C ARG A 70 -5.59 -4.13 -5.08
N LEU A 71 -4.55 -4.80 -4.60
CA LEU A 71 -3.19 -4.29 -4.72
C LEU A 71 -2.66 -4.54 -6.13
N SER A 72 -2.34 -3.47 -6.85
CA SER A 72 -1.84 -3.50 -8.23
C SER A 72 -0.33 -3.75 -8.28
N ALA A 73 0.20 -4.06 -9.46
CA ALA A 73 1.62 -4.39 -9.66
C ALA A 73 2.58 -3.23 -9.33
N ASP A 74 2.07 -2.00 -9.38
CA ASP A 74 2.76 -0.77 -8.96
C ASP A 74 2.61 -0.48 -7.45
N LYS A 75 2.11 -1.46 -6.68
CA LYS A 75 1.80 -1.34 -5.24
C LYS A 75 0.75 -0.26 -4.92
N THR A 76 -0.12 0.07 -5.87
CA THR A 76 -1.27 0.96 -5.62
C THR A 76 -2.56 0.19 -5.35
N TRP A 77 -3.43 0.74 -4.51
CA TRP A 77 -4.74 0.15 -4.19
C TRP A 77 -5.80 0.63 -5.19
N GLN A 78 -6.44 -0.30 -5.87
CA GLN A 78 -7.54 -0.02 -6.80
C GLN A 78 -8.86 -0.51 -6.20
N LYS A 79 -9.87 0.34 -6.17
CA LYS A 79 -11.22 -0.05 -5.71
C LYS A 79 -11.88 -0.98 -6.73
N LEU A 80 -12.55 -2.02 -6.24
CA LEU A 80 -13.35 -2.95 -7.03
C LEU A 80 -14.83 -2.55 -7.05
#